data_AF-A0A0C1UAA0-F1
#
_entry.id   AF-A0A0C1UAA0-F1
#
_cell.length_a   1.000
_cell.length_b   1.000
_cell.length_c   1.000
_cell.angle_alpha   90.00
_cell.angle_beta   90.00
_cell.angle_gamma   90.00
#
_symmetry.space_group_name_H-M   'P 1'
#
loop_
_entity.id
_entity.type
_entity.pdbx_description
1 polymer ?
#
loop_
_entity_poly.entity_id
_entity_poly.type
_entity_poly.pdbx_seq_one_letter_code
_entity_poly.pdbx_strand_id
1 'polypeptide(L)'
;MYNGENEIECPKDKYIKYYLWSDYFHDSKIKTVEFSNSKGKDNYCPDQVVLALESCIDVDMEWDKLKGTDIEKGTYVEKNKSKYIYKLYFSDCKYFNYEKSIIANDYINGRFKNTAILQKIIKSTNKLYCHFRISTDDGYLDIIFSKFKIKKLIGRIRIKDTEIKDYNINWLQKYDKGILLSENGELNDKKILEIMKNGDDVERYYALYYFMNYTNEIIIDYARDIMLLDWESFEVCKIMAISIIGIQGNKKDLPLLFEEYFIAEERLSKQNVCYGSILLPKRHIMDAIEKIKYRESEDYILIL
;
A
#
# COMPACT_ATOMS: atom_id res chain seq x y z
N MET A 1 -3.01 -3.72 12.07
CA MET A 1 -3.31 -2.98 10.83
C MET A 1 -2.27 -3.42 9.79
N TYR A 2 -2.74 -3.98 8.68
CA TYR A 2 -1.92 -4.68 7.68
C TYR A 2 -1.13 -3.67 6.81
N ASN A 3 -0.06 -3.08 7.35
CA ASN A 3 0.79 -2.11 6.63
C ASN A 3 1.98 -2.79 5.91
N GLY A 4 1.85 -4.08 5.59
CA GLY A 4 2.97 -4.97 5.31
C GLY A 4 3.37 -5.18 3.86
N GLU A 5 3.33 -4.20 2.97
CA GLU A 5 3.86 -4.44 1.61
C GLU A 5 4.63 -3.25 1.05
N ASN A 6 5.39 -2.59 1.92
CA ASN A 6 6.47 -1.74 1.43
C ASN A 6 7.53 -2.66 0.80
N GLU A 7 7.76 -2.51 -0.50
CA GLU A 7 8.70 -3.34 -1.28
C GLU A 7 10.07 -2.66 -1.46
N ILE A 8 10.28 -1.52 -0.80
CA ILE A 8 11.53 -0.76 -0.83
C ILE A 8 11.94 -0.43 0.60
N GLU A 9 13.20 -0.07 0.81
CA GLU A 9 13.63 0.51 2.08
C GLU A 9 12.94 1.85 2.36
N CYS A 10 12.71 2.14 3.65
CA CYS A 10 12.11 3.40 4.08
C CYS A 10 12.91 4.61 3.57
N PRO A 11 12.30 5.53 2.82
CA PRO A 11 12.97 6.76 2.39
C PRO A 11 13.47 7.58 3.57
N LYS A 12 14.65 8.20 3.42
CA LYS A 12 15.28 9.04 4.46
C LYS A 12 14.55 10.37 4.71
N ASP A 13 13.63 10.76 3.83
CA ASP A 13 12.87 12.00 3.99
C ASP A 13 11.93 11.90 5.20
N LYS A 14 12.11 12.80 6.17
CA LYS A 14 11.35 12.79 7.43
C LYS A 14 9.84 12.98 7.25
N TYR A 15 9.42 13.71 6.23
CA TYR A 15 7.99 13.91 5.95
C TYR A 15 7.40 12.66 5.31
N ILE A 16 8.11 12.04 4.37
CA ILE A 16 7.70 10.75 3.82
C ILE A 16 7.59 9.71 4.94
N LYS A 17 8.61 9.62 5.79
CA LYS A 17 8.66 8.70 6.92
C LYS A 17 7.46 8.86 7.87
N TYR A 18 7.14 10.10 8.25
CA TYR A 18 6.09 10.38 9.24
C TYR A 18 4.67 10.40 8.66
N TYR A 19 4.48 10.80 7.41
CA TYR A 19 3.14 11.00 6.86
C TYR A 19 2.71 9.90 5.90
N LEU A 20 3.63 9.33 5.13
CA LEU A 20 3.32 8.31 4.14
C LEU A 20 3.67 6.92 4.66
N TRP A 21 4.90 6.72 5.14
CA TRP A 21 5.39 5.40 5.55
C TRP A 21 4.69 4.87 6.82
N SER A 22 4.47 5.72 7.83
CA SER A 22 3.73 5.33 9.03
C SER A 22 2.22 5.39 8.86
N ASP A 23 1.73 5.58 7.63
CA ASP A 23 0.32 5.58 7.28
C ASP A 23 -0.54 6.56 8.10
N TYR A 24 -0.04 7.77 8.33
CA TYR A 24 -0.72 8.77 9.16
C TYR A 24 -2.12 9.16 8.65
N PHE A 25 -2.37 8.98 7.35
CA PHE A 25 -3.65 9.29 6.73
C PHE A 25 -4.59 8.09 6.63
N HIS A 26 -4.35 7.01 7.37
CA HIS A 26 -5.29 5.89 7.49
C HIS A 26 -6.73 6.39 7.76
N ASP A 27 -7.69 5.80 7.05
CA ASP A 27 -9.12 6.15 7.02
C ASP A 27 -9.46 7.61 6.64
N SER A 28 -8.48 8.40 6.21
CA SER A 28 -8.68 9.83 5.92
C SER A 28 -9.37 10.03 4.57
N LYS A 29 -10.17 11.10 4.46
CA LYS A 29 -10.96 11.32 3.23
C LYS A 29 -10.14 12.06 2.18
N ILE A 30 -10.01 11.48 0.98
CA ILE A 30 -9.47 12.16 -0.19
C ILE A 30 -10.52 13.14 -0.71
N LYS A 31 -10.26 14.45 -0.58
CA LYS A 31 -11.17 15.52 -0.99
C LYS A 31 -11.00 15.88 -2.46
N THR A 32 -9.77 16.10 -2.87
CA THR A 32 -9.45 16.48 -4.25
C THR A 32 -8.12 15.90 -4.68
N VAL A 33 -8.03 15.62 -5.98
CA VAL A 33 -6.79 15.34 -6.70
C VAL A 33 -6.63 16.45 -7.72
N GLU A 34 -5.59 17.26 -7.58
CA GLU A 34 -5.30 18.39 -8.47
C GLU A 34 -3.98 18.15 -9.20
N PHE A 35 -3.96 18.44 -10.50
CA PHE A 35 -2.73 18.48 -11.30
C PHE A 35 -2.27 19.93 -11.40
N SER A 36 -1.01 20.17 -11.07
CA SER A 36 -0.43 21.50 -11.06
C SER A 36 1.02 21.48 -11.56
N ASN A 37 1.62 22.67 -11.65
CA ASN A 37 3.02 22.83 -12.00
C ASN A 37 3.82 23.27 -10.77
N SER A 38 4.82 22.49 -10.38
CA SER A 38 5.71 22.73 -9.25
C SER A 38 6.49 24.05 -9.37
N LYS A 39 6.64 24.56 -10.60
CA LYS A 39 7.32 25.82 -10.93
C LYS A 39 6.36 26.98 -11.26
N GLY A 40 5.05 26.75 -11.27
CA GLY A 40 4.01 27.78 -11.39
C GLY A 40 3.96 28.55 -12.71
N LYS A 41 4.54 28.03 -13.80
CA LYS A 41 4.68 28.78 -15.08
C LYS A 41 3.92 28.20 -16.27
N ASP A 42 3.39 26.98 -16.20
CA ASP A 42 2.67 26.41 -17.35
C ASP A 42 1.67 25.32 -16.93
N ASN A 43 0.41 25.43 -17.35
CA ASN A 43 -0.66 24.48 -17.00
C ASN A 43 -0.73 23.28 -17.95
N TYR A 44 -0.02 23.30 -19.08
CA TYR A 44 -0.17 22.26 -20.12
C TYR A 44 0.63 20.98 -19.83
N CYS A 45 1.65 21.05 -18.97
CA CYS A 45 2.50 19.91 -18.60
C CYS A 45 2.62 19.83 -17.07
N PRO A 46 1.57 19.38 -16.36
CA PRO A 46 1.64 19.26 -14.91
C PRO A 46 2.74 18.27 -14.52
N ASP A 47 3.63 18.69 -13.63
CA ASP A 47 4.67 17.88 -13.02
C ASP A 47 4.42 17.66 -11.52
N GLN A 48 3.25 18.05 -11.02
CA GLN A 48 2.88 17.93 -9.64
C GLN A 48 1.45 17.38 -9.49
N VAL A 49 1.30 16.42 -8.60
CA VAL A 49 0.01 15.94 -8.10
C VAL A 49 -0.17 16.49 -6.70
N VAL A 50 -1.33 17.10 -6.42
CA VAL A 50 -1.69 17.61 -5.11
C VAL A 50 -2.92 16.86 -4.60
N LEU A 51 -2.77 16.14 -3.50
CA LEU A 51 -3.89 15.50 -2.80
C LEU A 51 -4.32 16.36 -1.63
N ALA A 52 -5.61 16.69 -1.56
CA ALA A 52 -6.21 17.26 -0.36
C ALA A 52 -6.84 16.14 0.48
N LEU A 53 -6.39 15.98 1.72
CA LEU A 53 -6.88 14.96 2.65
C LEU A 53 -7.51 15.60 3.88
N GLU A 54 -8.65 15.10 4.35
CA GLU A 54 -9.19 15.38 5.68
C GLU A 54 -8.75 14.29 6.65
N SER A 55 -7.88 14.62 7.60
CA SER A 55 -7.22 13.67 8.50
C SER A 55 -8.17 13.17 9.58
N CYS A 56 -8.48 11.86 9.56
CA CYS A 56 -9.30 11.22 10.60
C CYS A 56 -8.58 11.19 11.95
N ILE A 57 -7.27 10.90 11.97
CA ILE A 57 -6.47 10.94 13.22
C ILE A 57 -6.57 12.30 13.92
N ASP A 58 -6.46 13.42 13.18
CA ASP A 58 -6.58 14.75 13.79
C ASP A 58 -8.00 15.08 14.25
N VAL A 59 -9.02 14.53 13.58
CA VAL A 59 -10.43 14.66 14.01
C VAL A 59 -10.65 13.90 15.31
N ASP A 60 -10.22 12.63 15.38
CA ASP A 60 -10.39 11.78 16.57
C ASP A 60 -9.63 12.36 17.77
N MET A 61 -8.38 12.77 17.55
CA MET A 61 -7.59 13.44 18.59
C MET A 61 -8.22 14.74 19.09
N GLU A 62 -9.00 15.45 18.28
CA GLU A 62 -9.72 16.64 18.72
C GLU A 62 -11.04 16.26 19.42
N TRP A 63 -11.77 15.29 18.88
CA TRP A 63 -13.00 14.74 19.45
C TRP A 63 -12.84 14.30 20.91
N ASP A 64 -11.72 13.63 21.21
CA ASP A 64 -11.37 13.16 22.56
C ASP A 64 -11.11 14.31 23.55
N LYS A 65 -10.70 15.48 23.07
CA LYS A 65 -10.44 16.67 23.91
C LYS A 65 -11.69 17.51 24.15
N LEU A 66 -12.65 17.46 23.22
CA LEU A 66 -13.88 18.24 23.33
C LEU A 66 -14.75 17.73 24.47
N LYS A 67 -15.39 18.67 25.18
CA LYS A 67 -16.39 18.39 26.21
C LYS A 67 -17.79 18.68 25.65
N GLY A 68 -18.80 18.00 26.20
CA GLY A 68 -20.19 18.13 25.75
C GLY A 68 -20.70 16.84 25.11
N THR A 69 -21.92 16.92 24.58
CA THR A 69 -22.60 15.84 23.87
C THR A 69 -21.98 15.57 22.50
N ASP A 70 -22.20 14.37 21.95
CA ASP A 70 -21.69 14.01 20.61
C ASP A 70 -22.21 14.95 19.50
N ILE A 71 -23.42 15.49 19.65
CA ILE A 71 -23.99 16.47 18.72
C ILE A 71 -23.18 17.78 18.75
N GLU A 72 -22.82 18.26 19.94
CA GLU A 72 -22.00 19.47 20.11
C GLU A 72 -20.59 19.27 19.56
N LYS A 73 -19.98 18.11 19.84
CA LYS A 73 -18.68 17.73 19.30
C LYS A 73 -18.69 17.66 17.77
N GLY A 74 -19.68 16.98 17.18
CA GLY A 74 -19.86 16.89 15.74
C GLY A 74 -20.07 18.24 15.08
N THR A 75 -20.88 19.11 15.70
CA THR A 75 -21.07 20.49 15.22
C THR A 75 -19.76 21.29 15.26
N TYR A 76 -18.93 21.10 16.28
CA TYR A 76 -17.62 21.76 16.36
C TYR A 76 -16.70 21.28 15.23
N VAL A 77 -16.57 19.97 15.03
CA VAL A 77 -15.71 19.38 13.99
C VAL A 77 -16.11 19.89 12.61
N GLU A 78 -17.41 19.86 12.26
CA GLU A 78 -17.86 20.32 10.95
C GLU A 78 -17.62 21.83 10.75
N LYS A 79 -17.88 22.66 11.76
CA LYS A 79 -17.57 24.11 11.70
C LYS A 79 -16.08 24.41 11.59
N ASN A 80 -15.22 23.49 12.00
CA ASN A 80 -13.76 23.66 12.02
C ASN A 80 -13.04 22.75 11.01
N LYS A 81 -13.75 22.17 10.04
CA LYS A 81 -13.24 21.18 9.09
C LYS A 81 -11.89 21.53 8.46
N SER A 82 -11.72 22.80 8.08
CA SER A 82 -10.47 23.33 7.50
C SER A 82 -9.23 23.15 8.39
N LYS A 83 -9.38 22.95 9.70
CA LYS A 83 -8.28 22.62 10.62
C LYS A 83 -7.75 21.20 10.44
N TYR A 84 -8.49 20.31 9.80
CA TYR A 84 -8.11 18.91 9.62
C TYR A 84 -7.67 18.62 8.18
N ILE A 85 -7.63 19.64 7.32
CA ILE A 85 -7.25 19.49 5.91
C ILE A 85 -5.74 19.62 5.74
N TYR A 86 -5.16 18.64 5.05
CA TYR A 86 -3.78 18.62 4.60
C TYR A 86 -3.72 18.65 3.07
N LYS A 87 -2.69 19.31 2.53
CA LYS A 87 -2.31 19.24 1.12
C LYS A 87 -0.97 18.53 1.00
N LEU A 88 -0.98 17.41 0.29
CA LEU A 88 0.18 16.57 0.00
C LEU A 88 0.62 16.85 -1.43
N TYR A 89 1.85 17.29 -1.62
CA TYR A 89 2.40 17.71 -2.90
C TYR A 89 3.46 16.72 -3.36
N PHE A 90 3.16 16.01 -4.44
CA PHE A 90 4.06 15.06 -5.10
C PHE A 90 4.61 15.74 -6.35
N SER A 91 5.85 16.23 -6.28
CA SER A 91 6.46 17.06 -7.33
C SER A 91 7.45 16.27 -8.18
N ASP A 92 7.66 16.78 -9.40
CA ASP A 92 8.35 16.06 -10.48
C ASP A 92 7.73 14.66 -10.65
N CYS A 93 6.42 14.63 -10.81
CA CYS A 93 5.64 13.43 -11.03
C CYS A 93 5.89 12.88 -12.45
N LYS A 94 6.09 11.58 -12.56
CA LYS A 94 6.32 10.88 -13.85
C LYS A 94 5.21 9.91 -14.21
N TYR A 95 4.42 9.51 -13.23
CA TYR A 95 3.28 8.64 -13.41
C TYR A 95 2.23 8.94 -12.37
N PHE A 96 0.99 8.97 -12.82
CA PHE A 96 -0.18 9.02 -11.98
C PHE A 96 -1.23 8.09 -12.60
N ASN A 97 -1.78 7.19 -11.79
CA ASN A 97 -2.96 6.43 -12.16
C ASN A 97 -3.96 6.49 -11.01
N TYR A 98 -5.24 6.65 -11.33
CA TYR A 98 -6.30 6.56 -10.34
C TYR A 98 -7.41 5.69 -10.91
N GLU A 99 -7.45 4.45 -10.44
CA GLU A 99 -8.47 3.49 -10.81
C GLU A 99 -9.37 3.28 -9.59
N LYS A 100 -10.63 3.70 -9.71
CA LYS A 100 -11.61 3.62 -8.63
C LYS A 100 -13.02 3.36 -9.16
N SER A 101 -13.89 2.88 -8.29
CA SER A 101 -15.33 2.91 -8.54
C SER A 101 -15.88 4.34 -8.37
N ILE A 102 -17.16 4.56 -8.69
CA ILE A 102 -17.77 5.89 -8.67
C ILE A 102 -17.96 6.42 -7.24
N ILE A 103 -17.96 5.55 -6.23
CA ILE A 103 -18.59 5.80 -4.94
C ILE A 103 -17.59 6.20 -3.84
N ALA A 104 -16.30 5.91 -4.01
CA ALA A 104 -15.42 5.82 -2.85
C ALA A 104 -14.17 6.72 -2.95
N ASN A 105 -13.73 7.21 -1.79
CA ASN A 105 -12.75 8.30 -1.64
C ASN A 105 -11.94 8.20 -0.33
N ASP A 106 -12.07 7.10 0.42
CA ASP A 106 -11.39 6.98 1.71
C ASP A 106 -9.99 6.38 1.48
N TYR A 107 -8.97 7.04 2.01
CA TYR A 107 -7.61 6.54 2.06
C TYR A 107 -7.62 5.36 3.05
N ILE A 108 -7.44 4.14 2.55
CA ILE A 108 -7.34 2.97 3.41
C ILE A 108 -5.91 2.83 3.88
N ASN A 109 -4.92 2.69 2.99
CA ASN A 109 -3.52 2.63 3.39
C ASN A 109 -2.58 3.05 2.27
N GLY A 110 -1.37 3.49 2.64
CA GLY A 110 -0.30 3.85 1.72
C GLY A 110 0.86 2.86 1.75
N ARG A 111 1.41 2.53 0.58
CA ARG A 111 2.49 1.55 0.42
C ARG A 111 3.50 2.00 -0.63
N PHE A 112 4.77 1.81 -0.36
CA PHE A 112 5.82 2.01 -1.36
C PHE A 112 6.06 0.75 -2.16
N LYS A 113 5.94 0.84 -3.49
CA LYS A 113 6.02 -0.31 -4.39
C LYS A 113 7.30 -0.29 -5.21
N ASN A 114 7.80 -1.48 -5.57
CA ASN A 114 8.94 -1.68 -6.45
C ASN A 114 8.50 -2.25 -7.81
N THR A 115 7.66 -1.49 -8.51
CA THR A 115 7.04 -1.91 -9.78
C THR A 115 7.97 -1.78 -10.99
N ALA A 116 7.68 -2.51 -12.07
CA ALA A 116 8.39 -2.36 -13.35
C ALA A 116 8.34 -0.92 -13.91
N ILE A 117 7.22 -0.21 -13.74
CA ILE A 117 7.10 1.18 -14.19
C ILE A 117 8.06 2.14 -13.47
N LEU A 118 8.23 1.96 -12.15
CA LEU A 118 9.21 2.70 -11.36
C LEU A 118 10.63 2.45 -11.89
N GLN A 119 10.97 1.18 -12.13
CA GLN A 119 12.30 0.81 -12.62
C GLN A 119 12.61 1.41 -13.98
N LYS A 120 11.63 1.43 -14.91
CA LYS A 120 11.78 2.11 -16.21
C LYS A 120 11.96 3.62 -16.08
N ILE A 121 11.21 4.26 -15.20
CA ILE A 121 11.34 5.70 -14.95
C ILE A 121 12.73 6.01 -14.37
N ILE A 122 13.20 5.24 -13.39
CA ILE A 122 14.55 5.42 -12.82
C ILE A 122 15.62 5.22 -13.89
N LYS A 123 15.53 4.14 -14.69
CA LYS A 123 16.48 3.85 -15.77
C LYS A 123 16.53 4.96 -16.81
N SER A 124 15.38 5.44 -17.28
CA SER A 124 15.29 6.47 -18.33
C SER A 124 15.70 7.87 -17.88
N THR A 125 15.51 8.20 -16.60
CA THR A 125 15.80 9.54 -16.06
C THR A 125 17.12 9.64 -15.32
N ASN A 126 17.70 8.50 -14.90
CA ASN A 126 18.85 8.41 -14.01
C ASN A 126 18.68 9.22 -12.71
N LYS A 127 17.47 9.22 -12.15
CA LYS A 127 17.12 9.93 -10.92
C LYS A 127 16.37 9.02 -9.96
N LEU A 128 16.45 9.34 -8.67
CA LEU A 128 15.68 8.65 -7.64
C LEU A 128 14.20 9.07 -7.70
N TYR A 129 13.33 8.07 -7.82
CA TYR A 129 11.89 8.20 -7.72
C TYR A 129 11.35 7.22 -6.68
N CYS A 130 10.20 7.54 -6.10
CA CYS A 130 9.42 6.65 -5.25
C CYS A 130 8.08 6.37 -5.93
N HIS A 131 7.64 5.12 -5.91
CA HIS A 131 6.26 4.76 -6.26
C HIS A 131 5.46 4.57 -4.98
N PHE A 132 4.50 5.45 -4.75
CA PHE A 132 3.57 5.36 -3.63
C PHE A 132 2.18 5.02 -4.14
N ARG A 133 1.66 3.88 -3.69
CA ARG A 133 0.30 3.43 -3.93
C ARG A 133 -0.55 3.73 -2.70
N ILE A 134 -1.70 4.33 -2.92
CA ILE A 134 -2.75 4.49 -1.92
C ILE A 134 -3.85 3.50 -2.27
N SER A 135 -4.14 2.56 -1.38
CA SER A 135 -5.36 1.76 -1.46
C SER A 135 -6.54 2.64 -1.05
N THR A 136 -7.58 2.68 -1.88
CA THR A 136 -8.87 3.29 -1.50
C THR A 136 -9.87 2.19 -1.16
N ASP A 137 -10.98 2.58 -0.55
CA ASP A 137 -12.12 1.73 -0.23
C ASP A 137 -12.69 0.99 -1.46
N ASP A 138 -12.45 1.52 -2.66
CA ASP A 138 -12.95 0.95 -3.92
C ASP A 138 -11.92 0.90 -5.06
N GLY A 139 -10.62 0.95 -4.77
CA GLY A 139 -9.63 1.12 -5.82
C GLY A 139 -8.23 1.40 -5.32
N TYR A 140 -7.46 2.10 -6.15
CA TYR A 140 -6.12 2.53 -5.80
C TYR A 140 -5.69 3.77 -6.58
N LEU A 141 -4.74 4.49 -6.00
CA LEU A 141 -4.09 5.63 -6.61
C LEU A 141 -2.58 5.41 -6.59
N ASP A 142 -1.96 5.41 -7.75
CA ASP A 142 -0.51 5.28 -7.94
C ASP A 142 0.12 6.62 -8.27
N ILE A 143 1.20 6.97 -7.56
CA ILE A 143 1.99 8.18 -7.82
C ILE A 143 3.47 7.82 -7.87
N ILE A 144 4.15 8.19 -8.95
CA ILE A 144 5.62 8.12 -9.04
C ILE A 144 6.20 9.53 -9.05
N PHE A 145 6.93 9.86 -7.98
CA PHE A 145 7.43 11.21 -7.71
C PHE A 145 8.87 11.21 -7.20
N SER A 146 9.58 12.32 -7.34
CA SER A 146 10.93 12.48 -6.78
C SER A 146 10.99 13.39 -5.55
N LYS A 147 9.97 14.23 -5.33
CA LYS A 147 9.93 15.17 -4.21
C LYS A 147 8.56 15.19 -3.53
N PHE A 148 8.55 15.12 -2.21
CA PHE A 148 7.35 15.23 -1.39
C PHE A 148 7.37 16.51 -0.55
N LYS A 149 6.23 17.19 -0.46
CA LYS A 149 6.00 18.27 0.49
C LYS A 149 4.60 18.13 1.07
N ILE A 150 4.41 18.62 2.28
CA ILE A 150 3.10 18.63 2.93
C ILE A 150 2.83 19.99 3.55
N LYS A 151 1.57 20.41 3.52
CA LYS A 151 1.08 21.60 4.23
C LYS A 151 -0.23 21.28 4.93
N LYS A 152 -0.45 21.90 6.09
CA LYS A 152 -1.75 21.92 6.74
C LYS A 152 -2.47 23.21 6.33
N LEU A 153 -3.77 23.13 6.04
CA LEU A 153 -4.54 24.29 5.58
C LEU A 153 -4.60 25.37 6.68
N ILE A 154 -4.84 24.96 7.92
CA ILE A 154 -4.78 25.84 9.10
C ILE A 154 -3.84 25.24 10.14
N GLY A 155 -2.88 26.03 10.62
CA GLY A 155 -1.94 25.64 11.67
C GLY A 155 -0.60 25.13 11.14
N ARG A 156 0.17 24.48 12.02
CA ARG A 156 1.51 23.94 11.71
C ARG A 156 1.45 22.43 11.57
N ILE A 157 2.19 21.90 10.60
CA ILE A 157 2.50 20.47 10.54
C ILE A 157 3.41 20.11 11.72
N ARG A 158 3.22 18.94 12.29
CA ARG A 158 4.04 18.41 13.38
C ARG A 158 4.66 17.11 12.92
N ILE A 159 5.96 16.97 13.12
CA ILE A 159 6.68 15.71 12.93
C ILE A 159 7.09 15.27 14.31
N LYS A 160 6.78 14.02 14.66
CA LYS A 160 7.35 13.38 15.83
C LYS A 160 8.37 12.36 15.35
N ASP A 161 9.43 12.17 16.12
CA ASP A 161 10.29 11.00 15.96
C ASP A 161 9.42 9.78 16.24
N THR A 162 9.01 9.13 15.15
CA THR A 162 8.13 7.97 15.20
C THR A 162 9.03 6.77 14.98
N GLU A 163 9.13 5.95 16.02
CA GLU A 163 9.65 4.62 15.89
C GLU A 163 8.75 3.88 14.90
N ILE A 164 9.30 3.48 13.76
CA ILE A 164 8.59 2.65 12.80
C ILE A 164 8.56 1.26 13.41
N LYS A 165 7.40 0.89 13.96
CA LYS A 165 7.15 -0.47 14.42
C LYS A 165 6.58 -1.27 13.26
N ASP A 166 7.25 -2.38 12.96
CA ASP A 166 6.67 -3.37 12.07
C ASP A 166 5.59 -4.15 12.84
N TYR A 167 4.33 -3.83 12.59
CA TYR A 167 3.20 -4.47 13.28
C TYR A 167 3.07 -5.95 12.95
N ASN A 168 3.50 -6.38 11.76
CA ASN A 168 3.42 -7.77 11.34
C ASN A 168 4.44 -8.61 12.13
N ILE A 169 5.65 -8.09 12.32
CA ILE A 169 6.66 -8.74 13.17
C ILE A 169 6.24 -8.76 14.64
N ASN A 170 5.72 -7.63 15.14
CA ASN A 170 5.21 -7.59 16.51
C ASN A 170 4.05 -8.57 16.73
N TRP A 171 3.22 -8.81 15.71
CA TRP A 171 2.17 -9.81 15.76
C TRP A 171 2.77 -11.21 15.86
N LEU A 172 3.71 -11.58 14.98
CA LEU A 172 4.37 -12.89 15.01
C LEU A 172 5.09 -13.15 16.35
N GLN A 173 5.76 -12.14 16.91
CA GLN A 173 6.45 -12.26 18.19
C GLN A 173 5.50 -12.50 19.36
N LYS A 174 4.25 -12.02 19.27
CA LYS A 174 3.22 -12.19 20.30
C LYS A 174 2.25 -13.32 20.01
N TYR A 175 2.31 -13.88 18.80
CA TYR A 175 1.47 -14.97 18.35
C TYR A 175 1.59 -16.15 19.32
N ASP A 176 0.45 -16.65 19.77
CA ASP A 176 0.35 -17.74 20.74
C ASP A 176 1.30 -17.61 21.93
N LYS A 177 1.38 -16.39 22.49
CA LYS A 177 2.22 -16.07 23.65
C LYS A 177 3.72 -16.31 23.40
N GLY A 178 4.19 -16.07 22.17
CA GLY A 178 5.59 -16.20 21.80
C GLY A 178 6.00 -17.63 21.46
N ILE A 179 5.04 -18.51 21.13
CA ILE A 179 5.33 -19.88 20.69
C ILE A 179 6.26 -19.90 19.47
N LEU A 180 6.23 -18.86 18.63
CA LEU A 180 7.11 -18.74 17.46
C LEU A 180 8.52 -18.28 17.79
N LEU A 181 8.84 -18.02 19.06
CA LEU A 181 10.17 -17.62 19.46
C LEU A 181 11.08 -18.84 19.68
N SER A 182 12.36 -18.69 19.35
CA SER A 182 13.44 -19.53 19.85
C SER A 182 13.85 -19.13 21.27
N GLU A 183 14.71 -19.93 21.91
CA GLU A 183 15.15 -19.70 23.29
C GLU A 183 15.86 -18.36 23.50
N ASN A 184 16.45 -17.80 22.44
CA ASN A 184 17.07 -16.47 22.44
C ASN A 184 16.07 -15.30 22.23
N GLY A 185 14.78 -15.59 22.10
CA GLY A 185 13.74 -14.57 21.89
C GLY A 185 13.60 -14.07 20.44
N GLU A 186 14.32 -14.66 19.49
CA GLU A 186 14.17 -14.39 18.06
C GLU A 186 13.06 -15.25 17.44
N LEU A 187 12.58 -14.87 16.26
CA LEU A 187 11.59 -15.65 15.51
C LEU A 187 12.22 -16.95 14.98
N ASN A 188 11.52 -18.08 15.12
CA ASN A 188 11.98 -19.40 14.73
C ASN A 188 11.45 -19.78 13.35
N ASP A 189 12.32 -19.72 12.34
CA ASP A 189 11.99 -19.99 10.93
C ASP A 189 11.26 -21.31 10.72
N LYS A 190 11.66 -22.39 11.41
CA LYS A 190 11.01 -23.70 11.23
C LYS A 190 9.54 -23.67 11.63
N LYS A 191 9.23 -22.99 12.74
CA LYS A 191 7.84 -22.84 13.21
C LYS A 191 7.04 -21.92 12.29
N ILE A 192 7.66 -20.87 11.75
CA ILE A 192 6.99 -19.96 10.81
C ILE A 192 6.74 -20.65 9.46
N LEU A 193 7.66 -21.51 8.99
CA LEU A 193 7.42 -22.37 7.82
C LEU A 193 6.23 -23.31 8.02
N GLU A 194 6.02 -23.84 9.22
CA GLU A 194 4.85 -24.67 9.53
C GLU A 194 3.55 -23.87 9.45
N ILE A 195 3.54 -22.63 9.95
CA ILE A 195 2.40 -21.71 9.79
C ILE A 195 2.12 -21.46 8.31
N MET A 196 3.16 -21.18 7.51
CA MET A 196 2.98 -20.93 6.08
C MET A 196 2.31 -22.11 5.35
N LYS A 197 2.51 -23.35 5.84
CA LYS A 197 1.90 -24.57 5.29
C LYS A 197 0.50 -24.86 5.80
N ASN A 198 0.23 -24.59 7.08
CA ASN A 198 -0.93 -25.14 7.79
C ASN A 198 -1.84 -24.07 8.42
N GLY A 199 -1.39 -22.83 8.52
CA GLY A 199 -2.12 -21.75 9.17
C GLY A 199 -3.37 -21.33 8.41
N ASP A 200 -4.15 -20.46 9.05
CA ASP A 200 -5.24 -19.74 8.40
C ASP A 200 -4.73 -18.63 7.45
N ASP A 201 -5.66 -17.91 6.81
CA ASP A 201 -5.35 -16.84 5.86
C ASP A 201 -4.40 -15.77 6.45
N VAL A 202 -4.70 -15.31 7.67
CA VAL A 202 -3.98 -14.22 8.32
C VAL A 202 -2.62 -14.70 8.81
N GLU A 203 -2.57 -15.89 9.40
CA GLU A 203 -1.34 -16.54 9.84
C GLU A 203 -0.37 -16.76 8.67
N ARG A 204 -0.86 -17.29 7.54
CA ARG A 204 -0.06 -17.47 6.32
C ARG A 204 0.44 -16.16 5.77
N TYR A 205 -0.39 -15.12 5.75
CA TYR A 205 0.02 -13.78 5.32
C TYR A 205 1.22 -13.29 6.14
N TYR A 206 1.16 -13.39 7.47
CA TYR A 206 2.25 -12.93 8.33
C TYR A 206 3.52 -13.77 8.14
N ALA A 207 3.39 -15.09 7.98
CA ALA A 207 4.53 -15.96 7.69
C ALA A 207 5.21 -15.61 6.36
N LEU A 208 4.43 -15.43 5.28
CA LEU A 208 4.94 -14.99 3.98
C LEU A 208 5.62 -13.62 4.07
N TYR A 209 5.00 -12.67 4.77
CA TYR A 209 5.56 -11.34 5.00
C TYR A 209 6.93 -11.40 5.67
N TYR A 210 7.07 -12.21 6.72
CA TYR A 210 8.32 -12.39 7.43
C TYR A 210 9.43 -12.88 6.50
N PHE A 211 9.19 -13.99 5.79
CA PHE A 211 10.21 -14.54 4.91
C PHE A 211 10.56 -13.59 3.76
N MET A 212 9.57 -12.91 3.18
CA MET A 212 9.79 -11.96 2.08
C MET A 212 10.67 -10.76 2.48
N ASN A 213 10.53 -10.24 3.72
CA ASN A 213 11.17 -8.98 4.12
C ASN A 213 12.39 -9.16 5.04
N TYR A 214 12.50 -10.27 5.75
CA TYR A 214 13.48 -10.46 6.82
C TYR A 214 14.45 -11.62 6.59
N THR A 215 14.26 -12.37 5.50
CA THR A 215 15.11 -13.51 5.17
C THR A 215 15.53 -13.47 3.71
N ASN A 216 16.52 -14.28 3.35
CA ASN A 216 16.89 -14.52 1.95
C ASN A 216 16.29 -15.84 1.41
N GLU A 217 15.30 -16.40 2.12
CA GLU A 217 14.71 -17.69 1.76
C GLU A 217 13.89 -17.58 0.46
N ILE A 218 14.04 -18.59 -0.40
CA ILE A 218 13.24 -18.73 -1.61
C ILE A 218 11.95 -19.44 -1.24
N ILE A 219 10.85 -18.69 -1.25
CA ILE A 219 9.53 -19.15 -0.78
C ILE A 219 8.51 -19.25 -1.92
N ILE A 220 8.97 -19.23 -3.17
CA ILE A 220 8.11 -19.23 -4.36
C ILE A 220 7.17 -20.44 -4.44
N ASP A 221 7.63 -21.62 -4.02
CA ASP A 221 6.80 -22.84 -4.07
C ASP A 221 5.64 -22.76 -3.08
N TYR A 222 5.84 -22.17 -1.90
CA TYR A 222 4.76 -21.89 -0.96
C TYR A 222 3.76 -20.89 -1.50
N ALA A 223 4.24 -19.86 -2.19
CA ALA A 223 3.35 -18.91 -2.85
C ALA A 223 2.50 -19.59 -3.92
N ARG A 224 3.09 -20.49 -4.73
CA ARG A 224 2.35 -21.29 -5.72
C ARG A 224 1.28 -22.17 -5.07
N ASP A 225 1.62 -22.85 -3.98
CA ASP A 225 0.67 -23.70 -3.25
C ASP A 225 -0.51 -22.87 -2.70
N ILE A 226 -0.24 -21.68 -2.17
CA ILE A 226 -1.26 -20.75 -1.69
C ILE A 226 -2.16 -20.24 -2.83
N MET A 227 -1.63 -20.06 -4.04
CA MET A 227 -2.45 -19.68 -5.19
C MET A 227 -3.52 -20.72 -5.54
N LEU A 228 -3.33 -21.99 -5.17
CA LEU A 228 -4.32 -23.05 -5.38
C LEU A 228 -5.49 -23.00 -4.39
N LEU A 229 -5.41 -22.19 -3.34
CA LEU A 229 -6.47 -22.03 -2.35
C LEU A 229 -7.61 -21.15 -2.88
N ASP A 230 -8.80 -21.31 -2.29
CA ASP A 230 -9.97 -20.53 -2.67
C ASP A 230 -9.85 -19.08 -2.20
N TRP A 231 -10.30 -18.15 -3.06
CA TRP A 231 -10.24 -16.72 -2.77
C TRP A 231 -11.12 -16.28 -1.61
N GLU A 232 -12.25 -16.95 -1.37
CA GLU A 232 -13.21 -16.52 -0.34
C GLU A 232 -12.64 -16.72 1.07
N SER A 233 -11.83 -17.75 1.27
CA SER A 233 -11.26 -18.10 2.57
C SER A 233 -9.82 -17.63 2.75
N PHE A 234 -9.09 -17.33 1.65
CA PHE A 234 -7.63 -17.08 1.66
C PHE A 234 -7.20 -15.80 0.92
N GLU A 235 -8.05 -14.77 0.88
CA GLU A 235 -7.80 -13.55 0.12
C GLU A 235 -6.49 -12.85 0.52
N VAL A 236 -6.20 -12.73 1.82
CA VAL A 236 -5.10 -11.89 2.32
C VAL A 236 -3.74 -12.51 1.99
N CYS A 237 -3.57 -13.81 2.26
CA CYS A 237 -2.33 -14.51 1.94
C CYS A 237 -2.14 -14.69 0.43
N LYS A 238 -3.22 -14.83 -0.38
CA LYS A 238 -3.09 -14.85 -1.85
C LYS A 238 -2.52 -13.56 -2.40
N ILE A 239 -2.90 -12.38 -1.88
CA ILE A 239 -2.32 -11.09 -2.30
C ILE A 239 -0.80 -11.05 -2.01
N MET A 240 -0.38 -11.56 -0.85
CA MET A 240 1.05 -11.67 -0.52
C MET A 240 1.77 -12.69 -1.41
N ALA A 241 1.16 -13.84 -1.69
CA ALA A 241 1.69 -14.86 -2.59
C ALA A 241 1.88 -14.30 -4.02
N ILE A 242 0.93 -13.54 -4.54
CA ILE A 242 1.05 -12.81 -5.81
C ILE A 242 2.28 -11.89 -5.80
N SER A 243 2.49 -11.14 -4.71
CA SER A 243 3.64 -10.25 -4.57
C SER A 243 4.96 -11.02 -4.58
N ILE A 244 5.03 -12.15 -3.88
CA ILE A 244 6.18 -13.07 -3.87
C ILE A 244 6.44 -13.64 -5.26
N ILE A 245 5.42 -14.11 -5.97
CA ILE A 245 5.55 -14.60 -7.36
C ILE A 245 6.07 -13.47 -8.26
N GLY A 246 5.57 -12.25 -8.09
CA GLY A 246 6.10 -11.09 -8.80
C GLY A 246 7.58 -10.84 -8.56
N ILE A 247 8.09 -11.08 -7.35
CA ILE A 247 9.49 -10.83 -6.95
C ILE A 247 10.41 -12.01 -7.34
N GLN A 248 10.05 -13.23 -6.93
CA GLN A 248 10.88 -14.44 -7.02
C GLN A 248 10.53 -15.36 -8.21
N GLY A 249 9.34 -15.19 -8.79
CA GLY A 249 8.85 -16.02 -9.90
C GLY A 249 9.51 -15.70 -11.24
N ASN A 250 9.15 -16.51 -12.23
CA ASN A 250 9.69 -16.47 -13.59
C ASN A 250 8.58 -16.68 -14.64
N LYS A 251 8.97 -16.78 -15.91
CA LYS A 251 8.02 -16.90 -17.04
C LYS A 251 7.01 -18.04 -16.90
N LYS A 252 7.38 -19.15 -16.23
CA LYS A 252 6.48 -20.30 -16.03
C LYS A 252 5.31 -19.98 -15.11
N ASP A 253 5.41 -18.91 -14.31
CA ASP A 253 4.37 -18.46 -13.39
C ASP A 253 3.36 -17.51 -14.06
N LEU A 254 3.64 -17.04 -15.29
CA LEU A 254 2.73 -16.13 -15.99
C LEU A 254 1.34 -16.72 -16.27
N PRO A 255 1.18 -17.98 -16.72
CA PRO A 255 -0.14 -18.57 -16.94
C PRO A 255 -1.00 -18.55 -15.67
N LEU A 256 -0.41 -18.90 -14.51
CA LEU A 256 -1.08 -18.85 -13.21
C LEU A 256 -1.55 -17.43 -12.88
N LEU A 257 -0.68 -16.42 -13.05
CA LEU A 257 -1.05 -15.03 -12.79
C LEU A 257 -2.14 -14.52 -13.74
N PHE A 258 -2.13 -14.92 -15.02
CA PHE A 258 -3.18 -14.55 -15.97
C PHE A 258 -4.52 -15.21 -15.62
N GLU A 259 -4.52 -16.48 -15.25
CA GLU A 259 -5.71 -17.17 -14.76
C GLU A 259 -6.30 -16.45 -13.55
N GLU A 260 -5.46 -16.09 -12.59
CA GLU A 260 -5.85 -15.35 -11.38
C GLU A 260 -6.40 -13.95 -11.69
N TYR A 261 -5.85 -13.28 -12.72
CA TYR A 261 -6.41 -12.01 -13.20
C TYR A 261 -7.85 -12.18 -13.67
N PHE A 262 -8.14 -13.20 -14.48
CA PHE A 262 -9.49 -13.45 -14.98
C PHE A 262 -10.44 -13.92 -13.88
N ILE A 263 -9.98 -14.72 -12.92
CA ILE A 263 -10.78 -15.08 -11.73
C ILE A 263 -11.19 -13.82 -10.94
N ALA A 264 -10.25 -12.88 -10.73
CA ALA A 264 -10.55 -11.61 -10.09
C ALA A 264 -11.55 -10.77 -10.90
N GLU A 265 -11.46 -10.77 -12.24
CA GLU A 265 -12.45 -10.11 -13.11
C GLU A 265 -13.83 -10.74 -13.04
N GLU A 266 -13.95 -12.06 -13.05
CA GLU A 266 -15.23 -12.74 -12.95
C GLU A 266 -15.96 -12.43 -11.64
N ARG A 267 -15.22 -12.29 -10.53
CA ARG A 267 -15.79 -11.85 -9.23
C ARG A 267 -16.48 -10.49 -9.35
N LEU A 268 -16.00 -9.57 -10.20
CA LEU A 268 -16.62 -8.25 -10.45
C LEU A 268 -18.02 -8.36 -11.05
N SER A 269 -18.26 -9.40 -11.86
CA SER A 269 -19.53 -9.59 -12.56
C SER A 269 -20.66 -10.17 -11.69
N LYS A 270 -20.33 -10.68 -10.48
CA LYS A 270 -21.30 -11.25 -9.55
C LYS A 270 -21.90 -10.14 -8.68
N GLN A 271 -23.23 -10.03 -8.66
CA GLN A 271 -24.02 -8.90 -8.13
C GLN A 271 -23.83 -8.54 -6.63
N ASN A 272 -22.93 -9.18 -5.88
CA ASN A 272 -22.74 -8.98 -4.44
C ASN A 272 -21.27 -8.73 -4.03
N VAL A 273 -20.35 -8.53 -4.97
CA VAL A 273 -18.93 -8.29 -4.63
C VAL A 273 -18.64 -6.79 -4.56
N CYS A 274 -18.07 -6.33 -3.44
CA CYS A 274 -17.64 -4.93 -3.30
C CYS A 274 -16.50 -4.63 -4.29
N TYR A 275 -16.61 -3.57 -5.10
CA TYR A 275 -15.59 -3.18 -6.09
C TYR A 275 -14.17 -3.08 -5.50
N GLY A 276 -14.04 -2.67 -4.23
CA GLY A 276 -12.76 -2.57 -3.52
C GLY A 276 -12.04 -3.91 -3.32
N SER A 277 -12.79 -5.01 -3.19
CA SER A 277 -12.21 -6.36 -3.06
C SER A 277 -11.62 -6.94 -4.36
N ILE A 278 -11.58 -6.14 -5.44
CA ILE A 278 -11.19 -6.63 -6.77
C ILE A 278 -10.12 -5.75 -7.43
N LEU A 279 -10.29 -4.42 -7.46
CA LEU A 279 -9.36 -3.55 -8.21
C LEU A 279 -7.93 -3.59 -7.66
N LEU A 280 -7.77 -3.57 -6.34
CA LEU A 280 -6.46 -3.67 -5.73
C LEU A 280 -5.81 -5.05 -5.99
N PRO A 281 -6.47 -6.21 -5.74
CA PRO A 281 -5.94 -7.51 -6.13
C PRO A 281 -5.54 -7.61 -7.62
N LYS A 282 -6.38 -7.13 -8.54
CA LYS A 282 -6.04 -7.07 -9.98
C LYS A 282 -4.74 -6.32 -10.21
N ARG A 283 -4.56 -5.16 -9.58
CA ARG A 283 -3.33 -4.37 -9.70
C ARG A 283 -2.12 -5.10 -9.13
N HIS A 284 -2.24 -5.86 -8.04
CA HIS A 284 -1.15 -6.70 -7.53
C HIS A 284 -0.75 -7.78 -8.53
N ILE A 285 -1.73 -8.44 -9.16
CA ILE A 285 -1.49 -9.46 -10.20
C ILE A 285 -0.76 -8.83 -11.40
N MET A 286 -1.23 -7.66 -11.86
CA MET A 286 -0.59 -6.93 -12.94
C MET A 286 0.84 -6.51 -12.59
N ASP A 287 1.09 -6.00 -11.39
CA ASP A 287 2.45 -5.69 -10.94
C ASP A 287 3.36 -6.93 -10.99
N ALA A 288 2.86 -8.09 -10.57
CA ALA A 288 3.62 -9.34 -10.59
C ALA A 288 3.98 -9.77 -12.03
N ILE A 289 3.01 -9.74 -12.94
CA ILE A 289 3.20 -10.03 -14.36
C ILE A 289 4.25 -9.08 -14.96
N GLU A 290 4.10 -7.78 -14.71
CA GLU A 290 5.00 -6.76 -15.26
C GLU A 290 6.41 -6.88 -14.70
N LYS A 291 6.57 -7.20 -13.41
CA LYS A 291 7.88 -7.46 -12.79
C LYS A 291 8.58 -8.65 -13.45
N ILE A 292 7.88 -9.77 -13.66
CA ILE A 292 8.44 -10.96 -14.33
C ILE A 292 8.87 -10.59 -15.77
N LYS A 293 7.98 -9.95 -16.53
CA LYS A 293 8.27 -9.60 -17.93
C LYS A 293 9.39 -8.57 -18.06
N TYR A 294 9.46 -7.59 -17.15
CA TYR A 294 10.54 -6.60 -17.13
C TYR A 294 11.90 -7.22 -16.81
N ARG A 295 11.96 -8.22 -15.92
CA ARG A 295 13.20 -8.96 -15.66
C ARG A 295 13.67 -9.76 -16.88
N GLU A 296 12.75 -10.29 -17.70
CA GLU A 296 13.12 -11.00 -18.93
C GLU A 296 13.55 -10.06 -20.05
N SER A 297 12.91 -8.89 -20.15
CA SER A 297 13.21 -7.89 -21.17
C SER A 297 12.94 -6.49 -20.62
N GLU A 298 14.02 -5.72 -20.42
CA GLU A 298 13.89 -4.35 -19.92
C GLU A 298 13.17 -3.43 -20.92
N ASP A 299 13.14 -3.79 -22.20
CA ASP A 299 12.43 -3.09 -23.29
C ASP A 299 10.95 -3.49 -23.42
N TYR A 300 10.46 -4.37 -22.53
CA TYR A 300 9.06 -4.77 -22.48
C TYR A 300 8.13 -3.56 -22.54
N ILE A 301 6.98 -3.65 -23.21
CA ILE A 301 5.95 -2.59 -23.16
C ILE A 301 5.00 -2.91 -22.01
N LEU A 302 4.83 -1.98 -21.07
CA LEU A 302 3.94 -2.17 -19.92
C LEU A 302 2.49 -2.36 -20.37
N ILE A 303 1.71 -3.11 -19.59
CA ILE A 303 0.27 -3.23 -19.83
C ILE A 303 -0.36 -2.12 -18.99
N LEU A 304 -0.58 -0.98 -19.63
CA LEU A 304 -1.28 0.18 -19.05
C LEU A 304 -2.79 -0.02 -19.16
#